data_AF-A0A358HQ59-F1
#
_entry.id   AF-A0A358HQ59-F1
#
_cell.length_a   1.000
_cell.length_b   1.000
_cell.length_c   1.000
_cell.angle_alpha   90.00
_cell.angle_beta   90.00
_cell.angle_gamma   90.00
#
_symmetry.space_group_name_H-M   'P 1'
#
loop_
_entity.id
_entity.type
_entity.pdbx_description
1 polymer ?
#
loop_
_entity_poly.entity_id
_entity_poly.type
_entity_poly.pdbx_seq_one_letter_code
_entity_poly.pdbx_strand_id
1 'polypeptide(L)'
;VDLTALSVATIPTGSTANVEFGDLGITLTLNSEFAFGTDITANNTFDVVDQPGADVSLDFQIGSGNSAAVDRLTFDLTAVSSAALGVGALNVDTQVNAQAAIAGIDTAIDTLQAARSNVGVGQNRLDFAAQNLASSQENNEAARSVLMDLDVAAEMTKFTSKQILVQSGVAMLAQANQMPQNLLRLLQ
;
A
#
# COMPACT_ATOMS: atom_id res chain seq x y z
N VAL A 1 38.08 -1.21 -7.08
CA VAL A 1 37.25 -1.67 -8.21
C VAL A 1 38.19 -1.98 -9.34
N ASP A 2 38.45 -3.27 -9.58
CA ASP A 2 39.27 -3.71 -10.70
C ASP A 2 38.49 -3.44 -11.99
N LEU A 3 38.89 -2.41 -12.72
CA LEU A 3 38.21 -1.95 -13.94
C LEU A 3 38.70 -2.73 -15.18
N THR A 4 39.63 -3.67 -15.02
CA THR A 4 40.23 -4.40 -16.14
C THR A 4 39.33 -5.48 -16.75
N ALA A 5 38.22 -5.82 -16.08
CA ALA A 5 37.19 -6.71 -16.60
C ALA A 5 36.08 -6.00 -17.41
N LEU A 6 36.09 -4.66 -17.50
CA LEU A 6 35.06 -3.90 -18.22
C LEU A 6 35.35 -3.78 -19.73
N SER A 7 35.82 -4.84 -20.37
CA SER A 7 35.66 -4.97 -21.82
C SER A 7 34.32 -5.65 -22.05
N VAL A 8 33.26 -4.87 -22.29
CA VAL A 8 32.04 -5.42 -22.86
C VAL A 8 32.43 -6.00 -24.22
N ALA A 9 32.63 -7.32 -24.25
CA ALA A 9 32.60 -8.06 -25.49
C ALA A 9 31.30 -7.67 -26.21
N THR A 10 31.39 -7.38 -27.50
CA THR A 10 30.29 -6.85 -28.31
C THR A 10 29.01 -7.65 -28.03
N ILE A 11 28.01 -7.01 -27.40
CA ILE A 11 26.78 -7.71 -26.99
C ILE A 11 26.04 -8.12 -28.27
N PRO A 12 25.78 -9.42 -28.49
CA PRO A 12 25.09 -9.88 -29.69
C PRO A 12 23.72 -9.21 -29.85
N THR A 13 23.32 -8.92 -31.09
CA THR A 13 22.03 -8.29 -31.37
C THR A 13 20.88 -9.10 -30.76
N GLY A 14 20.10 -8.46 -29.88
CA GLY A 14 18.97 -9.09 -29.17
C GLY A 14 19.33 -9.78 -27.85
N SER A 15 20.57 -9.67 -27.37
CA SER A 15 21.00 -10.13 -26.04
C SER A 15 21.21 -8.95 -25.09
N THR A 16 21.14 -9.21 -23.79
CA THR A 16 21.46 -8.24 -22.73
C THR A 16 22.62 -8.75 -21.88
N ALA A 17 23.43 -7.84 -21.35
CA ALA A 17 24.49 -8.12 -20.38
C ALA A 17 24.22 -7.37 -19.08
N ASN A 18 24.38 -8.06 -17.95
CA ASN A 18 24.15 -7.48 -16.63
C ASN A 18 25.48 -7.10 -15.99
N VAL A 19 25.56 -5.86 -15.50
CA VAL A 19 26.64 -5.39 -14.63
C VAL A 19 26.07 -5.20 -13.23
N GLU A 20 26.55 -5.99 -12.28
CA GLU A 20 26.04 -6.01 -10.90
C GLU A 20 27.00 -5.31 -9.95
N PHE A 21 26.48 -4.34 -9.20
CA PHE A 21 27.18 -3.67 -8.10
C PHE A 21 26.61 -4.17 -6.77
N GLY A 22 27.05 -5.36 -6.35
CA GLY A 22 26.46 -6.14 -5.25
C GLY A 22 26.27 -5.38 -3.93
N ASP A 23 27.25 -4.58 -3.51
CA ASP A 23 27.17 -3.81 -2.25
C ASP A 23 26.16 -2.64 -2.32
N LEU A 24 25.74 -2.25 -3.53
CA LEU A 24 24.81 -1.15 -3.77
C LEU A 24 23.42 -1.63 -4.22
N GLY A 25 23.24 -2.92 -4.51
CA GLY A 25 21.97 -3.48 -4.99
C GLY A 25 21.54 -2.94 -6.36
N ILE A 26 22.49 -2.52 -7.20
CA ILE A 26 22.21 -1.94 -8.52
C ILE A 26 22.62 -2.94 -9.61
N THR A 27 21.70 -3.25 -10.51
CA THR A 27 21.96 -4.07 -11.70
C THR A 27 21.71 -3.25 -12.95
N LEU A 28 22.78 -2.98 -13.71
CA LEU A 28 22.68 -2.29 -14.99
C LEU A 28 22.57 -3.33 -16.11
N THR A 29 21.40 -3.39 -16.75
CA THR A 29 21.16 -4.27 -17.90
C THR A 29 21.42 -3.48 -19.19
N LEU A 30 22.49 -3.85 -19.90
CA LEU A 30 22.91 -3.23 -21.15
C LEU A 30 22.48 -4.09 -22.33
N ASN A 31 21.94 -3.48 -23.39
CA ASN A 31 21.61 -4.18 -24.63
C ASN A 31 22.66 -3.92 -25.73
N SER A 32 22.47 -4.54 -26.89
CA SER A 32 23.37 -4.41 -28.05
C SER A 32 23.43 -3.02 -28.69
N GLU A 33 22.58 -2.08 -28.29
CA GLU A 33 22.54 -0.70 -28.78
C GLU A 33 23.27 0.30 -27.85
N PHE A 34 23.86 -0.17 -26.76
CA PHE A 34 24.63 0.68 -25.85
C PHE A 34 25.91 1.20 -26.52
N ALA A 35 26.01 2.54 -26.66
CA ALA A 35 27.18 3.23 -27.18
C ALA A 35 27.68 4.30 -26.19
N PHE A 36 28.99 4.33 -25.96
CA PHE A 36 29.61 5.33 -25.10
C PHE A 36 29.51 6.73 -25.72
N GLY A 37 28.81 7.66 -25.05
CA GLY A 37 28.73 9.07 -25.44
C GLY A 37 27.49 9.47 -26.26
N THR A 38 26.51 8.59 -26.44
CA THR A 38 25.19 8.91 -26.99
C THR A 38 24.10 8.72 -25.94
N ASP A 39 22.96 9.41 -26.08
CA ASP A 39 21.81 9.27 -25.17
C ASP A 39 21.37 7.80 -25.01
N ILE A 40 20.94 7.45 -23.80
CA ILE A 40 20.36 6.14 -23.49
C ILE A 40 19.12 5.96 -24.37
N THR A 41 19.24 5.17 -25.44
CA THR A 41 18.15 4.94 -26.38
C THR A 41 17.19 3.88 -25.82
N ALA A 42 15.95 3.84 -26.32
CA ALA A 42 14.88 2.95 -25.87
C ALA A 42 15.36 1.49 -25.69
N ASN A 43 14.88 0.83 -24.63
CA ASN A 43 15.22 -0.54 -24.19
C ASN A 43 16.49 -0.72 -23.35
N ASN A 44 17.19 0.34 -22.95
CA ASN A 44 18.15 0.28 -21.84
C ASN A 44 17.42 0.69 -20.54
N THR A 45 17.23 -0.26 -19.62
CA THR A 45 16.57 -0.02 -18.33
C THR A 45 17.61 0.07 -17.22
N PHE A 46 17.66 1.23 -16.55
CA PHE A 46 18.25 1.35 -15.22
C PHE A 46 17.20 0.87 -14.22
N ASP A 47 17.36 -0.34 -13.72
CA ASP A 47 16.44 -0.94 -12.77
C ASP A 47 17.16 -1.19 -11.45
N VAL A 48 16.60 -0.64 -10.36
CA VAL A 48 17.01 -0.99 -9.00
C VAL A 48 16.23 -2.23 -8.63
N VAL A 49 16.65 -3.36 -9.19
CA VAL A 49 16.02 -4.65 -8.95
C VAL A 49 16.39 -5.11 -7.56
N ASP A 50 15.39 -5.25 -6.71
CA ASP A 50 15.45 -6.11 -5.54
C ASP A 50 15.81 -7.52 -6.04
N GLN A 51 17.05 -7.95 -5.76
CA GLN A 51 17.71 -9.02 -6.49
C GLN A 51 16.84 -10.30 -6.43
N PRO A 52 16.51 -10.97 -7.55
CA PRO A 52 15.76 -12.22 -7.51
C PRO A 52 16.55 -13.28 -6.73
N GLY A 53 16.07 -13.61 -5.53
CA GLY A 53 16.78 -14.50 -4.60
C GLY A 53 17.47 -13.81 -3.42
N ALA A 54 17.21 -12.51 -3.21
CA ALA A 54 17.48 -11.83 -1.95
C ALA A 54 16.26 -11.83 -1.02
N ASP A 55 16.50 -11.61 0.27
CA ASP A 55 15.44 -11.42 1.25
C ASP A 55 14.70 -10.12 0.94
N VAL A 56 13.37 -10.17 0.91
CA VAL A 56 12.52 -9.01 0.58
C VAL A 56 11.77 -8.59 1.83
N SER A 57 11.81 -7.29 2.18
CA SER A 57 10.98 -6.75 3.27
C SER A 57 9.77 -6.02 2.69
N LEU A 58 8.57 -6.41 3.12
CA LEU A 58 7.30 -5.80 2.72
C LEU A 58 6.71 -5.03 3.90
N ASP A 59 6.44 -3.74 3.70
CA ASP A 59 5.77 -2.89 4.66
C ASP A 59 4.31 -2.64 4.26
N PHE A 60 3.38 -3.02 5.14
CA PHE A 60 1.95 -2.73 4.97
C PHE A 60 1.50 -1.65 5.95
N GLN A 61 0.93 -0.57 5.43
CA GLN A 61 0.28 0.45 6.26
C GLN A 61 -1.08 -0.06 6.74
N ILE A 62 -1.24 -0.26 8.05
CA ILE A 62 -2.46 -0.80 8.68
C ILE A 62 -3.11 0.18 9.67
N GLY A 63 -2.48 1.33 9.93
CA GLY A 63 -3.00 2.39 10.78
C GLY A 63 -3.14 3.73 10.05
N SER A 64 -3.81 4.69 10.69
CA SER A 64 -3.97 6.06 10.16
C SER A 64 -2.85 7.02 10.58
N GLY A 65 -2.00 6.61 11.53
CA GLY A 65 -0.84 7.38 11.96
C GLY A 65 0.42 7.13 11.13
N ASN A 66 1.55 7.65 11.60
CA ASN A 66 2.86 7.49 10.96
C ASN A 66 3.90 6.79 11.86
N SER A 67 3.46 6.16 12.95
CA SER A 67 4.36 5.46 13.86
C SER A 67 4.63 4.05 13.35
N ALA A 68 5.84 3.78 12.88
CA ALA A 68 6.21 2.48 12.29
C ALA A 68 5.87 1.28 13.20
N ALA A 69 6.03 1.40 14.52
CA ALA A 69 5.78 0.31 15.46
C ALA A 69 4.29 -0.02 15.68
N VAL A 70 3.38 0.83 15.21
CA VAL A 70 1.93 0.73 15.48
C VAL A 70 1.14 0.70 14.18
N ASP A 71 1.48 1.58 13.24
CA ASP A 71 0.72 1.81 12.01
C ASP A 71 1.24 1.01 10.81
N ARG A 72 2.39 0.33 10.96
CA ARG A 72 2.99 -0.49 9.90
C ARG A 72 3.19 -1.92 10.37
N LEU A 73 2.92 -2.84 9.45
CA LEU A 73 3.22 -4.24 9.58
C LEU A 73 4.32 -4.58 8.58
N THR A 74 5.55 -4.71 9.09
CA THR A 74 6.69 -5.21 8.33
C THR A 74 6.67 -6.73 8.31
N PHE A 75 6.90 -7.30 7.13
CA PHE A 75 6.97 -8.73 6.90
C PHE A 75 8.15 -9.06 5.99
N ASP A 76 9.09 -9.87 6.49
CA ASP A 76 10.28 -10.28 5.75
C ASP A 76 10.06 -11.64 5.08
N LEU A 77 10.31 -11.67 3.78
CA LEU A 77 10.33 -12.85 2.92
C LEU A 77 11.77 -13.31 2.77
N THR A 78 12.09 -14.46 3.34
CA THR A 78 13.39 -15.10 3.13
C THR A 78 13.49 -15.66 1.72
N ALA A 79 14.64 -15.50 1.07
CA ALA A 79 14.91 -16.10 -0.22
C ALA A 79 14.95 -17.64 -0.14
N VAL A 80 14.27 -18.31 -1.06
CA VAL A 80 14.17 -19.78 -1.11
C VAL A 80 14.56 -20.37 -2.47
N SER A 81 15.42 -19.66 -3.21
CA SER A 81 15.98 -20.18 -4.46
C SER A 81 16.93 -21.37 -4.18
N SER A 82 17.21 -22.19 -5.20
CA SER A 82 18.16 -23.31 -5.06
C SER A 82 19.57 -22.86 -4.66
N ALA A 83 19.95 -21.63 -5.04
CA ALA A 83 21.19 -20.99 -4.62
C ALA A 83 21.14 -20.52 -3.16
N ALA A 84 20.05 -19.84 -2.76
CA ALA A 84 19.86 -19.36 -1.39
C ALA A 84 19.77 -20.51 -0.37
N LEU A 85 19.14 -21.62 -0.74
CA LEU A 85 19.04 -22.83 0.07
C LEU A 85 20.32 -23.71 0.02
N GLY A 86 21.33 -23.33 -0.77
CA GLY A 86 22.59 -24.08 -0.90
C GLY A 86 22.46 -25.44 -1.60
N VAL A 87 21.32 -25.77 -2.18
CA VAL A 87 21.06 -27.07 -2.82
C VAL A 87 21.58 -27.15 -4.25
N GLY A 88 21.85 -26.02 -4.89
CA GLY A 88 22.32 -25.97 -6.29
C GLY A 88 23.71 -26.57 -6.53
N ALA A 89 24.55 -26.66 -5.49
CA ALA A 89 25.91 -27.20 -5.57
C ALA A 89 26.03 -28.65 -5.03
N LEU A 90 24.93 -29.26 -4.60
CA LEU A 90 24.95 -30.62 -4.05
C LEU A 90 25.17 -31.65 -5.17
N ASN A 91 25.97 -32.67 -4.86
CA ASN A 91 26.33 -33.74 -5.78
C ASN A 91 26.15 -35.11 -5.10
N VAL A 92 25.90 -36.15 -5.89
CA VAL A 92 25.62 -37.53 -5.45
C VAL A 92 26.52 -38.57 -6.14
N ASP A 93 27.62 -38.12 -6.77
CA ASP A 93 28.57 -38.97 -7.49
C ASP A 93 29.37 -39.94 -6.60
N THR A 94 29.51 -39.65 -5.31
CA THR A 94 30.15 -40.52 -4.32
C THR A 94 29.23 -40.76 -3.12
N GLN A 95 29.46 -41.87 -2.40
CA GLN A 95 28.70 -42.18 -1.20
C GLN A 95 28.80 -41.08 -0.12
N VAL A 96 29.97 -40.46 0.02
CA VAL A 96 30.20 -39.35 0.94
C VAL A 96 29.41 -38.11 0.51
N ASN A 97 29.45 -37.77 -0.78
CA ASN A 97 28.71 -36.62 -1.31
C ASN A 97 27.20 -36.83 -1.20
N ALA A 98 26.70 -38.05 -1.43
CA ALA A 98 25.29 -38.39 -1.24
C ALA A 98 24.84 -38.24 0.23
N GLN A 99 25.67 -38.63 1.20
CA GLN A 99 25.37 -38.42 2.63
C GLN A 99 25.35 -36.93 3.00
N ALA A 100 26.30 -36.15 2.48
CA ALA A 100 26.32 -34.70 2.67
C ALA A 100 25.12 -34.00 2.01
N ALA A 101 24.70 -34.47 0.83
CA ALA A 101 23.55 -33.94 0.11
C ALA A 101 22.24 -34.16 0.87
N ILE A 102 22.06 -35.31 1.55
CA ILE A 102 20.89 -35.55 2.42
C ILE A 102 20.82 -34.50 3.52
N ALA A 103 21.93 -34.28 4.25
CA ALA A 103 21.97 -33.28 5.32
C ALA A 103 21.73 -31.84 4.81
N GLY A 104 22.26 -31.51 3.62
CA GLY A 104 22.03 -30.23 2.96
C GLY A 104 20.56 -30.03 2.57
N ILE A 105 19.91 -31.07 2.05
CA ILE A 105 18.49 -31.04 1.70
C ILE A 105 17.61 -30.91 2.95
N ASP A 106 17.92 -31.64 4.04
CA ASP A 106 17.16 -31.53 5.29
C ASP A 106 17.21 -30.09 5.83
N THR A 107 18.39 -29.47 5.83
CA THR A 107 18.58 -28.07 6.24
C THR A 107 17.80 -27.10 5.34
N ALA A 108 17.82 -27.34 4.03
CA ALA A 108 17.08 -26.54 3.05
C ALA A 108 15.56 -26.66 3.25
N ILE A 109 15.06 -27.86 3.57
CA ILE A 109 13.65 -28.10 3.90
C ILE A 109 13.26 -27.33 5.15
N ASP A 110 14.08 -27.38 6.21
CA ASP A 110 13.80 -26.66 7.46
C ASP A 110 13.75 -25.14 7.24
N THR A 111 14.66 -24.61 6.42
CA THR A 111 14.67 -23.19 6.07
C THR A 111 13.45 -22.80 5.25
N LEU A 112 13.04 -23.63 4.27
CA LEU A 112 11.81 -23.42 3.51
C LEU A 112 10.58 -23.47 4.41
N GLN A 113 10.52 -24.39 5.38
CA GLN A 113 9.42 -24.48 6.33
C GLN A 113 9.36 -23.24 7.23
N ALA A 114 10.51 -22.74 7.71
CA ALA A 114 10.57 -21.50 8.48
C ALA A 114 10.08 -20.30 7.65
N ALA A 115 10.52 -20.17 6.40
CA ALA A 115 10.05 -19.12 5.50
C ALA A 115 8.53 -19.19 5.27
N ARG A 116 7.97 -20.39 5.04
CA ARG A 116 6.51 -20.59 4.90
C ARG A 116 5.75 -20.30 6.18
N SER A 117 6.32 -20.65 7.33
CA SER A 117 5.75 -20.33 8.65
C SER A 117 5.66 -18.82 8.85
N ASN A 118 6.73 -18.09 8.52
CA ASN A 118 6.75 -16.63 8.58
C ASN A 118 5.66 -16.03 7.68
N VAL A 119 5.51 -16.51 6.45
CA VAL A 119 4.41 -16.09 5.55
C VAL A 119 3.04 -16.31 6.19
N GLY A 120 2.81 -17.48 6.80
CA GLY A 120 1.56 -17.78 7.49
C GLY A 120 1.29 -16.86 8.68
N VAL A 121 2.32 -16.55 9.49
CA VAL A 121 2.21 -15.57 10.58
C VAL A 121 1.88 -14.19 10.05
N GLY A 122 2.55 -13.75 8.96
CA GLY A 122 2.28 -12.49 8.29
C GLY A 122 0.82 -12.39 7.81
N GLN A 123 0.31 -13.44 7.17
CA GLN A 123 -1.09 -13.53 6.73
C GLN A 123 -2.07 -13.41 7.89
N ASN A 124 -1.84 -14.13 9.00
CA ASN A 124 -2.70 -14.05 10.19
C ASN A 124 -2.71 -12.65 10.79
N ARG A 125 -1.56 -11.98 10.83
CA ARG A 125 -1.46 -10.60 11.33
C ARG A 125 -2.17 -9.61 10.40
N LEU A 126 -2.05 -9.78 9.08
CA LEU A 126 -2.75 -8.95 8.10
C LEU A 126 -4.27 -9.13 8.21
N ASP A 127 -4.75 -10.36 8.36
CA ASP A 127 -6.18 -10.64 8.52
C ASP A 127 -6.73 -10.04 9.82
N PHE A 128 -6.00 -10.19 10.93
CA PHE A 128 -6.35 -9.53 12.19
C PHE A 128 -6.35 -8.00 12.07
N ALA A 129 -5.33 -7.42 11.43
CA ALA A 129 -5.26 -5.98 11.20
C ALA A 129 -6.43 -5.48 10.33
N ALA A 130 -6.80 -6.22 9.29
CA ALA A 130 -7.93 -5.92 8.42
C ALA A 130 -9.26 -5.94 9.19
N GLN A 131 -9.49 -6.95 10.03
CA GLN A 131 -10.69 -7.04 10.87
C GLN A 131 -10.79 -5.89 11.88
N ASN A 132 -9.67 -5.50 12.49
CA ASN A 132 -9.63 -4.33 13.39
C ASN A 132 -9.88 -3.03 12.63
N LEU A 133 -9.30 -2.88 11.43
CA LEU A 133 -9.52 -1.70 10.60
C LEU A 133 -10.98 -1.58 10.17
N ALA A 134 -11.62 -2.68 9.77
CA ALA A 134 -13.05 -2.71 9.45
C ALA A 134 -13.91 -2.27 10.65
N SER A 135 -13.61 -2.79 11.84
CA SER A 135 -14.31 -2.38 13.08
C SER A 135 -14.06 -0.89 13.41
N SER A 136 -12.84 -0.41 13.20
CA SER A 136 -12.50 1.01 13.39
C SER A 136 -13.21 1.90 12.38
N GLN A 137 -13.33 1.47 11.12
CA GLN A 137 -14.09 2.16 10.07
C GLN A 137 -15.58 2.23 10.43
N GLU A 138 -16.17 1.13 10.90
CA GLU A 138 -17.56 1.12 11.37
C GLU A 138 -17.76 2.10 12.54
N ASN A 139 -16.87 2.09 13.53
CA ASN A 139 -16.92 3.03 14.65
C ASN A 139 -16.76 4.49 14.20
N ASN A 140 -15.87 4.76 13.24
CA ASN A 140 -15.68 6.11 12.69
C ASN A 140 -16.90 6.55 11.87
N GLU A 141 -17.50 5.68 11.07
CA GLU A 141 -18.71 6.03 10.31
C GLU A 141 -19.91 6.20 11.25
N ALA A 142 -20.02 5.41 12.32
CA ALA A 142 -21.03 5.60 13.36
C ALA A 142 -20.84 6.92 14.11
N ALA A 143 -19.60 7.26 14.50
CA ALA A 143 -19.29 8.55 15.11
C ALA A 143 -19.55 9.71 14.14
N ARG A 144 -19.20 9.54 12.87
CA ARG A 144 -19.49 10.51 11.80
C ARG A 144 -20.98 10.66 11.58
N SER A 145 -21.76 9.58 11.60
CA SER A 145 -23.23 9.62 11.57
C SER A 145 -23.76 10.34 12.80
N VAL A 146 -23.28 10.07 14.02
CA VAL A 146 -23.72 10.88 15.18
C VAL A 146 -23.33 12.36 15.04
N LEU A 147 -22.20 12.70 14.42
CA LEU A 147 -21.78 14.10 14.24
C LEU A 147 -22.46 14.81 13.07
N MET A 148 -22.75 14.13 11.97
CA MET A 148 -23.38 14.69 10.76
C MET A 148 -24.89 14.49 10.71
N ASP A 149 -25.39 13.41 11.29
CA ASP A 149 -26.79 13.01 11.26
C ASP A 149 -27.56 13.57 12.48
N LEU A 150 -26.87 14.21 13.42
CA LEU A 150 -27.45 15.07 14.45
C LEU A 150 -27.69 16.48 13.88
N ASP A 151 -28.72 16.60 13.04
CA ASP A 151 -29.96 17.32 13.38
C ASP A 151 -30.79 17.68 12.13
N VAL A 152 -30.87 16.82 11.12
CA VAL A 152 -31.83 17.08 10.01
C VAL A 152 -33.25 17.22 10.58
N ALA A 153 -33.62 16.45 11.60
CA ALA A 153 -34.90 16.56 12.27
C ALA A 153 -35.11 17.89 13.02
N ALA A 154 -34.18 18.33 13.88
CA ALA A 154 -34.36 19.62 14.55
C ALA A 154 -34.14 20.81 13.62
N GLU A 155 -33.22 20.75 12.66
CA GLU A 155 -33.03 21.83 11.70
C GLU A 155 -34.20 21.93 10.72
N MET A 156 -34.84 20.82 10.34
CA MET A 156 -36.13 20.84 9.61
C MET A 156 -37.26 21.41 10.46
N THR A 157 -37.29 21.12 11.77
CA THR A 157 -38.27 21.72 12.70
C THR A 157 -38.04 23.22 12.83
N LYS A 158 -36.78 23.65 12.95
CA LYS A 158 -36.37 25.05 13.05
C LYS A 158 -36.63 25.81 11.74
N PHE A 159 -36.34 25.19 10.61
CA PHE A 159 -36.66 25.68 9.27
C PHE A 159 -38.18 25.83 9.09
N THR A 160 -38.95 24.80 9.43
CA THR A 160 -40.42 24.83 9.34
C THR A 160 -41.01 25.90 10.27
N SER A 161 -40.52 26.01 11.51
CA SER A 161 -40.95 27.04 12.46
C SER A 161 -40.66 28.45 11.94
N LYS A 162 -39.46 28.68 11.39
CA LYS A 162 -39.10 29.94 10.72
C LYS A 162 -40.00 30.22 9.51
N GLN A 163 -40.31 29.21 8.70
CA GLN A 163 -41.19 29.32 7.54
C GLN A 163 -42.62 29.72 7.95
N ILE A 164 -43.16 29.08 9.00
CA ILE A 164 -44.48 29.42 9.57
C ILE A 164 -44.45 30.84 10.14
N LEU A 165 -43.37 31.25 10.81
CA LEU A 165 -43.24 32.60 11.38
C LEU A 165 -43.21 33.67 10.29
N VAL A 166 -42.52 33.42 9.17
CA VAL A 166 -42.54 34.31 8.00
C VAL A 166 -43.94 34.42 7.39
N GLN A 167 -44.63 33.29 7.16
CA GLN A 167 -46.01 33.31 6.64
C GLN A 167 -46.99 33.98 7.61
N SER A 168 -46.84 33.73 8.90
CA SER A 168 -47.66 34.36 9.96
C SER A 168 -47.36 35.86 10.09
N GLY A 169 -46.10 36.28 9.94
CA GLY A 169 -45.70 37.69 9.93
C GLY A 169 -46.30 38.44 8.74
N VAL A 170 -46.33 37.83 7.56
CA VAL A 170 -47.00 38.39 6.37
C VAL A 170 -48.52 38.48 6.58
N ALA A 171 -49.15 37.43 7.12
CA ALA A 171 -50.59 37.44 7.42
C ALA A 171 -50.95 38.47 8.52
N MET A 172 -50.12 38.60 9.55
CA MET A 172 -50.31 39.60 10.62
C MET A 172 -50.08 41.03 10.11
N LEU A 173 -49.10 41.26 9.24
CA LEU A 173 -48.92 42.55 8.56
C LEU A 173 -50.12 42.90 7.68
N ALA A 174 -50.69 41.92 6.96
CA ALA A 174 -51.89 42.13 6.16
C ALA A 174 -53.10 42.49 7.04
N GLN A 175 -53.30 41.77 8.16
CA GLN A 175 -54.36 42.04 9.13
C GLN A 175 -54.20 43.40 9.81
N ALA A 176 -52.97 43.76 10.21
CA ALA A 176 -52.64 45.02 10.84
C ALA A 176 -52.80 46.22 9.89
N ASN A 177 -52.64 46.04 8.57
CA ASN A 177 -52.91 47.08 7.59
C ASN A 177 -54.41 47.28 7.30
N GLN A 178 -55.25 46.26 7.52
CA GLN A 178 -56.71 46.40 7.35
C GLN A 178 -57.42 47.01 8.57
N MET A 179 -56.85 46.84 9.76
CA MET A 179 -57.42 47.38 11.00
C MET A 179 -57.54 48.94 11.01
N PRO A 180 -56.54 49.73 10.58
CA PRO A 180 -56.68 51.18 10.47
C PRO A 180 -57.72 51.62 9.45
N GLN A 181 -57.88 50.89 8.34
CA GLN A 181 -58.87 51.22 7.30
C GLN A 181 -60.31 51.02 7.81
N ASN A 182 -60.53 50.01 8.65
CA ASN A 182 -61.81 49.80 9.31
C ASN A 182 -62.09 50.86 10.39
N LEU A 183 -61.07 51.35 11.10
CA LEU A 183 -61.22 52.45 12.04
C LEU A 183 -61.53 53.79 11.35
N LEU A 184 -60.94 54.05 10.19
CA LEU A 184 -61.26 55.23 9.36
C LEU A 184 -62.71 55.22 8.85
N ARG A 185 -63.31 54.04 8.64
CA ARG A 185 -64.74 53.91 8.34
C ARG A 185 -65.68 54.13 9.53
N LEU A 186 -65.18 54.04 10.77
CA LEU A 186 -65.95 54.32 11.99
C LEU A 186 -65.88 55.80 12.41
N LEU A 187 -64.91 56.56 11.89
CA LEU A 187 -64.73 57.99 12.19
C LEU A 187 -65.31 58.92 11.10
N GLN A 188 -66.00 58.35 10.10
CA GLN A 188 -66.83 59.06 9.11
C GLN A 188 -68.30 58.76 9.40
#